data_AF-A0A9E7JM14-F1
#
_entry.id   AF-A0A9E7JM14-F1
#
_cell.length_a   1.000
_cell.length_b   1.000
_cell.length_c   1.000
_cell.angle_alpha   90.00
_cell.angle_beta   90.00
_cell.angle_gamma   90.00
#
_symmetry.space_group_name_H-M   'P 1'
#
loop_
_entity.id
_entity.type
_entity.pdbx_description
1 polymer ?
#
loop_
_entity_poly.entity_id
_entity_poly.type
_entity_poly.pdbx_seq_one_letter_code
_entity_poly.pdbx_strand_id
1 'polypeptide(L)'
;MISAYAKNGRVVEARRLFDQMPYRNLVSWNTMIAGYSHNGCVAEALQHFKMMRKEGKDPDWSTFACALSGCANLAALQVGTQLHNLLLKSGHIIDIFAGNALITMYARCGRILTARQVFDEMVSVDLVSWNSLIAGHALNGYAKAAISIFQEMKKNGVAPDEVTFIGLLSACSHAGMVDDGLELFYSMSRDYPITPVAEHYACVVDLLGRAGRLGEALKLVKGMPIKANAGIWGSLLGACRMHKNPEVANVAAEKLFEFEPHTTSNYVLLSNIHAEAGSWGEVERVRVLMKERGVWKQPARSWIEIKNEVRSFSSDDSTEPRAAEVFMVLRVLNAQMRNIGHMSDSSLLDCG
;
A
#
# COMPACT_ATOMS: atom_id res chain seq x y z
N MET A 1 -24.31 -15.57 -1.84
CA MET A 1 -24.92 -14.22 -1.79
C MET A 1 -24.18 -13.29 -0.82
N ILE A 2 -24.04 -13.63 0.48
CA ILE A 2 -23.26 -12.84 1.46
C ILE A 2 -21.83 -12.55 0.98
N SER A 3 -21.13 -13.58 0.48
CA SER A 3 -19.76 -13.45 -0.05
C SER A 3 -19.65 -12.42 -1.20
N ALA A 4 -20.67 -12.32 -2.05
CA ALA A 4 -20.65 -11.37 -3.17
C ALA A 4 -20.78 -9.93 -2.68
N TYR A 5 -21.67 -9.66 -1.71
CA TYR A 5 -21.81 -8.34 -1.13
C TYR A 5 -20.57 -7.93 -0.32
N ALA A 6 -20.01 -8.85 0.46
CA ALA A 6 -18.80 -8.61 1.25
C ALA A 6 -17.58 -8.27 0.38
N LYS A 7 -17.36 -9.01 -0.72
CA LYS A 7 -16.27 -8.77 -1.66
C LYS A 7 -16.39 -7.43 -2.39
N ASN A 8 -17.60 -6.92 -2.57
CA ASN A 8 -17.87 -5.65 -3.25
C ASN A 8 -17.99 -4.45 -2.29
N GLY A 9 -17.48 -4.57 -1.06
CA GLY A 9 -17.52 -3.51 -0.05
C GLY A 9 -18.91 -3.15 0.50
N ARG A 10 -19.95 -3.90 0.12
CA ARG A 10 -21.32 -3.73 0.60
C ARG A 10 -21.54 -4.54 1.88
N VAL A 11 -20.71 -4.27 2.89
CA VAL A 11 -20.65 -5.09 4.12
C VAL A 11 -21.93 -4.99 4.94
N VAL A 12 -22.63 -3.85 4.91
CA VAL A 12 -23.94 -3.67 5.56
C VAL A 12 -24.99 -4.62 4.99
N GLU A 13 -25.04 -4.76 3.66
CA GLU A 13 -25.96 -5.68 2.99
C GLU A 13 -25.61 -7.15 3.25
N ALA A 14 -24.31 -7.45 3.25
CA ALA A 14 -23.81 -8.77 3.64
C ALA A 14 -24.25 -9.12 5.07
N ARG A 15 -24.14 -8.16 6.00
CA ARG A 15 -24.56 -8.31 7.39
C ARG A 15 -26.07 -8.52 7.52
N ARG A 16 -26.87 -7.74 6.80
CA ARG A 16 -28.33 -7.88 6.82
C ARG A 16 -28.77 -9.29 6.41
N LEU A 17 -28.16 -9.82 5.35
CA LEU A 17 -28.43 -11.19 4.88
C LEU A 17 -27.97 -12.24 5.89
N PHE A 18 -26.83 -12.02 6.53
CA PHE A 18 -26.30 -12.90 7.58
C PHE A 18 -27.21 -12.96 8.83
N ASP A 19 -27.74 -11.80 9.24
CA ASP A 19 -28.67 -11.72 10.36
C ASP A 19 -30.00 -12.44 10.08
N GLN A 20 -30.44 -12.45 8.81
CA GLN A 20 -31.66 -13.13 8.38
C GLN A 20 -31.51 -14.65 8.21
N MET A 21 -30.30 -15.21 8.35
CA MET A 21 -30.10 -16.65 8.20
C MET A 21 -30.75 -17.41 9.38
N PRO A 22 -31.67 -18.37 9.12
CA PRO A 22 -32.27 -19.18 10.18
C PRO A 22 -31.27 -20.14 10.83
N TYR A 23 -30.23 -20.52 10.08
CA TYR A 23 -29.12 -21.33 10.58
C TYR A 23 -27.79 -20.76 10.08
N ARG A 24 -26.90 -20.42 11.02
CA ARG A 24 -25.55 -19.93 10.74
C ARG A 24 -24.56 -21.07 10.91
N ASN A 25 -23.85 -21.38 9.84
CA ASN A 25 -22.78 -22.38 9.82
C ASN A 25 -21.39 -21.70 9.78
N LEU A 26 -20.34 -22.51 9.92
CA LEU A 26 -18.95 -22.06 9.93
C LEU A 26 -18.60 -21.21 8.70
N VAL A 27 -19.07 -21.62 7.51
CA VAL A 27 -18.85 -20.89 6.25
C VAL A 27 -19.48 -19.50 6.29
N SER A 28 -20.70 -19.36 6.81
CA SER A 28 -21.35 -18.05 6.92
C SER A 28 -20.63 -17.10 7.88
N TRP A 29 -20.14 -17.62 9.01
CA TRP A 29 -19.31 -16.86 9.96
C TRP A 29 -17.98 -16.44 9.36
N ASN A 30 -17.24 -17.38 8.74
CA ASN A 30 -15.97 -17.10 8.07
C ASN A 30 -16.15 -16.08 6.93
N THR A 31 -17.27 -16.16 6.19
CA THR A 31 -17.59 -15.18 5.14
C THR A 31 -17.76 -13.77 5.71
N MET A 32 -18.46 -13.62 6.84
CA MET A 32 -18.63 -12.30 7.48
C MET A 32 -17.33 -11.78 8.06
N ILE A 33 -16.56 -12.61 8.77
CA ILE A 33 -15.26 -12.24 9.35
C ILE A 33 -14.30 -11.82 8.24
N ALA A 34 -14.19 -12.60 7.16
CA ALA A 34 -13.41 -12.25 5.98
C ALA A 34 -13.89 -10.94 5.36
N GLY A 35 -15.20 -10.78 5.18
CA GLY A 35 -15.81 -9.58 4.61
C GLY A 35 -15.45 -8.32 5.39
N TYR A 36 -15.57 -8.36 6.71
CA TYR A 36 -15.17 -7.26 7.57
C TYR A 36 -13.66 -7.00 7.52
N SER A 37 -12.81 -8.05 7.60
CA SER A 37 -11.35 -7.92 7.52
C SER A 37 -10.85 -7.30 6.21
N HIS A 38 -11.45 -7.67 5.07
CA HIS A 38 -11.06 -7.15 3.75
C HIS A 38 -11.46 -5.69 3.55
N ASN A 39 -12.48 -5.21 4.27
CA ASN A 39 -12.99 -3.85 4.17
C ASN A 39 -12.48 -2.93 5.30
N GLY A 40 -11.45 -3.35 6.04
CA GLY A 40 -10.83 -2.55 7.11
C GLY A 40 -11.63 -2.51 8.42
N CYS A 41 -12.75 -3.22 8.51
CA CYS A 41 -13.64 -3.27 9.67
C CYS A 41 -13.20 -4.37 10.67
N VAL A 42 -11.98 -4.30 11.17
CA VAL A 42 -11.42 -5.39 12.01
C VAL A 42 -12.13 -5.51 13.36
N ALA A 43 -12.61 -4.40 13.93
CA ALA A 43 -13.36 -4.46 15.18
C ALA A 43 -14.63 -5.32 15.04
N GLU A 44 -15.35 -5.14 13.93
CA GLU A 44 -16.52 -5.91 13.55
C GLU A 44 -16.13 -7.36 13.23
N ALA A 45 -15.04 -7.60 12.52
CA ALA A 45 -14.54 -8.96 12.26
C ALA A 45 -14.29 -9.73 13.57
N LEU A 46 -13.63 -9.10 14.54
CA LEU A 46 -13.38 -9.68 15.86
C LEU A 46 -14.64 -9.84 16.70
N GLN A 47 -15.60 -8.91 16.58
CA GLN A 47 -16.89 -9.04 17.24
C GLN A 47 -17.63 -10.28 16.73
N HIS A 48 -17.63 -10.52 15.42
CA HIS A 48 -18.25 -11.70 14.83
C HIS A 48 -17.49 -12.99 15.21
N PHE A 49 -16.16 -12.93 15.30
CA PHE A 49 -15.36 -14.04 15.85
C PHE A 49 -15.79 -14.38 17.29
N LYS A 50 -15.98 -13.37 18.15
CA LYS A 50 -16.46 -13.57 19.53
C LYS A 50 -17.89 -14.11 19.57
N MET A 51 -18.79 -13.62 18.70
CA MET A 51 -20.17 -14.11 18.61
C MET A 51 -20.24 -15.56 18.16
N MET A 52 -19.47 -15.92 17.13
CA MET A 52 -19.33 -17.30 16.65
C MET A 52 -18.98 -18.27 17.78
N ARG A 53 -17.99 -17.91 18.62
CA ARG A 53 -17.60 -18.72 19.79
C ARG A 53 -18.70 -18.79 20.86
N LYS A 54 -19.42 -17.69 21.10
CA LYS A 54 -20.56 -17.67 22.04
C LYS A 54 -21.71 -18.57 21.58
N GLU A 55 -21.90 -18.73 20.28
CA GLU A 55 -22.86 -19.69 19.69
C GLU A 55 -22.33 -21.14 19.65
N GLY A 56 -21.22 -21.43 20.34
CA GLY A 56 -20.65 -22.77 20.45
C GLY A 56 -20.04 -23.29 19.14
N LYS A 57 -19.67 -22.40 18.21
CA LYS A 57 -18.93 -22.76 17.00
C LYS A 57 -17.44 -22.56 17.25
N ASP A 58 -16.68 -23.63 17.14
CA ASP A 58 -15.23 -23.57 17.27
C ASP A 58 -14.60 -22.95 16.00
N PRO A 59 -13.70 -21.96 16.15
CA PRO A 59 -12.95 -21.41 15.03
C PRO A 59 -12.09 -22.47 14.37
N ASP A 60 -12.14 -22.52 13.03
CA ASP A 60 -11.22 -23.32 12.23
C ASP A 60 -10.05 -22.46 11.74
N TRP A 61 -9.09 -23.10 11.05
CA TRP A 61 -7.94 -22.41 10.48
C TRP A 61 -8.36 -21.28 9.52
N SER A 62 -9.46 -21.46 8.77
CA SER A 62 -10.01 -20.45 7.87
C SER A 62 -10.50 -19.23 8.64
N THR A 63 -11.14 -19.43 9.80
CA THR A 63 -11.52 -18.34 10.71
C THR A 63 -10.30 -17.54 11.17
N PHE A 64 -9.25 -18.23 11.63
CA PHE A 64 -8.01 -17.59 12.10
C PHE A 64 -7.29 -16.84 10.99
N ALA A 65 -7.15 -17.43 9.80
CA ALA A 65 -6.53 -16.79 8.65
C ALA A 65 -7.22 -15.47 8.27
N CYS A 66 -8.56 -15.46 8.26
CA CYS A 66 -9.35 -14.25 7.98
C CYS A 66 -9.16 -13.17 9.05
N ALA A 67 -9.13 -13.55 10.33
CA ALA A 67 -8.93 -12.61 11.42
C ALA A 67 -7.49 -12.05 11.45
N LEU A 68 -6.49 -12.91 11.23
CA LEU A 68 -5.07 -12.54 11.14
C LEU A 68 -4.79 -11.60 9.95
N SER A 69 -5.42 -11.85 8.79
CA SER A 69 -5.34 -10.96 7.62
C SER A 69 -5.86 -9.56 7.93
N GLY A 70 -6.98 -9.45 8.66
CA GLY A 70 -7.49 -8.17 9.15
C GLY A 70 -6.49 -7.46 10.05
N CYS A 71 -5.90 -8.18 11.01
CA CYS A 71 -4.85 -7.63 11.87
C CYS A 71 -3.62 -7.16 11.07
N ALA A 72 -3.22 -7.91 10.04
CA ALA A 72 -2.12 -7.56 9.16
C ALA A 72 -2.39 -6.26 8.38
N ASN A 73 -3.62 -6.07 7.89
CA ASN A 73 -4.03 -4.87 7.15
C ASN A 73 -4.04 -3.61 8.03
N LEU A 74 -4.42 -3.73 9.31
CA LEU A 74 -4.47 -2.60 10.24
C LEU A 74 -3.22 -2.45 11.11
N ALA A 75 -2.18 -3.27 10.91
CA ALA A 75 -1.02 -3.37 11.79
C ALA A 75 -1.40 -3.58 13.29
N ALA A 76 -2.47 -4.33 13.55
CA ALA A 76 -3.02 -4.56 14.89
C ALA A 76 -2.30 -5.68 15.65
N LEU A 77 -1.02 -5.46 15.99
CA LEU A 77 -0.12 -6.45 16.59
C LEU A 77 -0.67 -7.13 17.85
N GLN A 78 -1.27 -6.35 18.76
CA GLN A 78 -1.77 -6.87 20.03
C GLN A 78 -2.90 -7.89 19.82
N VAL A 79 -3.80 -7.62 18.88
CA VAL A 79 -4.89 -8.53 18.54
C VAL A 79 -4.35 -9.75 17.80
N GLY A 80 -3.47 -9.55 16.82
CA GLY A 80 -2.82 -10.64 16.09
C GLY A 80 -2.11 -11.62 17.02
N THR A 81 -1.39 -11.12 18.01
CA THR A 81 -0.71 -11.94 19.03
C THR A 81 -1.70 -12.70 19.91
N GLN A 82 -2.84 -12.10 20.28
CA GLN A 82 -3.90 -12.80 21.01
C GLN A 82 -4.51 -13.94 20.19
N LEU A 83 -4.71 -13.73 18.88
CA LEU A 83 -5.21 -14.76 17.97
C LEU A 83 -4.20 -15.90 17.80
N HIS A 84 -2.90 -15.59 17.67
CA HIS A 84 -1.84 -16.59 17.63
C HIS A 84 -1.83 -17.45 18.91
N ASN A 85 -1.85 -16.81 20.08
CA ASN A 85 -1.91 -17.53 21.36
C ASN A 85 -3.18 -18.37 21.50
N LEU A 86 -4.31 -17.89 20.99
CA LEU A 86 -5.57 -18.64 21.00
C LEU A 86 -5.50 -19.86 20.07
N LEU A 87 -4.89 -19.73 18.89
CA LEU A 87 -4.67 -20.84 17.96
C LEU A 87 -3.86 -21.96 18.63
N LEU A 88 -2.74 -21.61 19.27
CA LEU A 88 -1.91 -22.55 20.03
C LEU A 88 -2.66 -23.22 21.19
N LYS A 89 -3.40 -22.44 21.99
CA LYS A 89 -4.19 -22.96 23.13
C LYS A 89 -5.36 -23.84 22.70
N SER A 90 -5.82 -23.71 21.46
CA SER A 90 -6.90 -24.53 20.90
C SER A 90 -6.40 -25.89 20.41
N GLY A 91 -5.10 -26.20 20.59
CA GLY A 91 -4.51 -27.49 20.20
C GLY A 91 -4.29 -27.63 18.69
N HIS A 92 -4.44 -26.56 17.92
CA HIS A 92 -4.18 -26.58 16.49
C HIS A 92 -2.67 -26.53 16.24
N ILE A 93 -2.17 -27.46 15.42
CA ILE A 93 -0.81 -27.39 14.88
C ILE A 93 -0.76 -26.19 13.93
N ILE A 94 0.35 -25.45 13.93
CA ILE A 94 0.61 -24.42 12.91
C ILE A 94 0.86 -25.16 11.58
N ASP A 95 -0.22 -25.39 10.84
CA ASP A 95 -0.15 -25.90 9.48
C ASP A 95 0.31 -24.80 8.50
N ILE A 96 0.50 -25.16 7.23
CA ILE A 96 0.98 -24.25 6.18
C ILE A 96 0.09 -23.00 6.09
N PHE A 97 -1.23 -23.14 6.21
CA PHE A 97 -2.16 -22.02 6.06
C PHE A 97 -2.09 -21.05 7.25
N ALA A 98 -2.11 -21.58 8.48
CA ALA A 98 -1.98 -20.78 9.69
C ALA A 98 -0.61 -20.11 9.77
N GLY A 99 0.45 -20.85 9.44
CA GLY A 99 1.82 -20.36 9.40
C GLY A 99 2.00 -19.19 8.44
N ASN A 100 1.53 -19.32 7.19
CA ASN A 100 1.60 -18.26 6.18
C ASN A 100 0.83 -16.99 6.59
N ALA A 101 -0.35 -17.16 7.22
CA ALA A 101 -1.13 -16.04 7.75
C ALA A 101 -0.42 -15.34 8.93
N LEU A 102 0.22 -16.09 9.82
CA LEU A 102 0.98 -15.57 10.95
C LEU A 102 2.25 -14.84 10.50
N ILE A 103 3.02 -15.42 9.56
CA ILE A 103 4.19 -14.78 8.94
C ILE A 103 3.78 -13.41 8.37
N THR A 104 2.72 -13.38 7.57
CA THR A 104 2.21 -12.15 6.96
C THR A 104 1.77 -11.13 8.01
N MET A 105 1.04 -11.57 9.05
CA MET A 105 0.55 -10.70 10.11
C MET A 105 1.71 -10.06 10.88
N TYR A 106 2.67 -10.86 11.34
CA TYR A 106 3.82 -10.33 12.07
C TYR A 106 4.70 -9.44 11.19
N ALA A 107 4.94 -9.81 9.93
CA ALA A 107 5.73 -9.00 9.01
C ALA A 107 5.09 -7.62 8.76
N ARG A 108 3.76 -7.55 8.52
CA ARG A 108 3.05 -6.27 8.33
C ARG A 108 2.92 -5.44 9.60
N CYS A 109 3.01 -6.08 10.77
CA CYS A 109 3.08 -5.39 12.06
C CYS A 109 4.51 -4.96 12.46
N GLY A 110 5.50 -5.06 11.58
CA GLY A 110 6.88 -4.65 11.88
C GLY A 110 7.62 -5.61 12.82
N ARG A 111 7.19 -6.87 12.91
CA ARG A 111 7.78 -7.92 13.77
C ARG A 111 8.37 -9.05 12.94
N ILE A 112 9.27 -8.70 12.02
CA ILE A 112 9.84 -9.65 11.06
C ILE A 112 10.61 -10.80 11.72
N LEU A 113 11.27 -10.56 12.86
CA LEU A 113 11.96 -11.63 13.60
C LEU A 113 10.97 -12.67 14.16
N THR A 114 9.80 -12.22 14.62
CA THR A 114 8.73 -13.13 15.05
C THR A 114 8.12 -13.85 13.85
N ALA A 115 8.00 -13.20 12.69
CA ALA A 115 7.59 -13.87 11.47
C ALA A 115 8.58 -14.98 11.05
N ARG A 116 9.89 -14.73 11.16
CA ARG A 116 10.93 -15.74 10.96
C ARG A 116 10.82 -16.89 11.95
N GLN A 117 10.60 -16.59 13.24
CA GLN A 117 10.39 -17.63 14.26
C GLN A 117 9.20 -18.53 13.91
N VAL A 118 8.07 -17.95 13.51
CA VAL A 118 6.91 -18.74 13.06
C VAL A 118 7.29 -19.63 11.89
N PHE A 119 8.01 -19.11 10.89
CA PHE A 119 8.48 -19.89 9.75
C PHE A 119 9.37 -21.07 10.18
N ASP A 120 10.31 -20.85 11.10
CA ASP A 120 11.22 -21.90 11.60
C ASP A 120 10.49 -22.96 12.46
N GLU A 121 9.36 -22.59 13.09
CA GLU A 121 8.53 -23.50 13.91
C GLU A 121 7.49 -24.29 13.09
N MET A 122 7.29 -23.97 11.81
CA MET A 122 6.34 -24.67 10.94
C MET A 122 6.81 -26.10 10.65
N VAL A 123 5.89 -27.06 10.76
CA VAL A 123 6.16 -28.49 10.49
C VAL A 123 6.54 -28.72 9.02
N SER A 124 5.93 -27.96 8.13
CA SER A 124 6.23 -27.95 6.71
C SER A 124 6.11 -26.53 6.17
N VAL A 125 6.99 -26.18 5.24
CA VAL A 125 6.99 -24.90 4.54
C VAL A 125 6.83 -25.14 3.04
N ASP A 126 6.05 -24.32 2.39
CA ASP A 126 5.84 -24.37 0.94
C ASP A 126 6.38 -23.10 0.25
N LEU A 127 6.21 -23.03 -1.07
CA LEU A 127 6.58 -21.87 -1.86
C LEU A 127 5.93 -20.58 -1.32
N VAL A 128 4.68 -20.66 -0.86
CA VAL A 128 3.94 -19.52 -0.29
C VAL A 128 4.57 -19.08 1.04
N SER A 129 5.05 -20.00 1.88
CA SER A 129 5.79 -19.68 3.11
C SER A 129 7.06 -18.89 2.82
N TRP A 130 7.88 -19.35 1.85
CA TRP A 130 9.09 -18.66 1.42
C TRP A 130 8.78 -17.27 0.87
N ASN A 131 7.79 -17.17 -0.03
CA ASN A 131 7.37 -15.91 -0.63
C ASN A 131 6.83 -14.93 0.43
N SER A 132 6.09 -15.42 1.42
CA SER A 132 5.58 -14.59 2.53
C SER A 132 6.71 -14.02 3.37
N LEU A 133 7.76 -14.81 3.64
CA LEU A 133 8.92 -14.36 4.42
C LEU A 133 9.78 -13.36 3.63
N ILE A 134 10.03 -13.63 2.34
CA ILE A 134 10.77 -12.73 1.43
C ILE A 134 10.05 -11.37 1.31
N ALA A 135 8.75 -11.38 1.00
CA ALA A 135 7.93 -10.18 0.92
C ALA A 135 7.87 -9.44 2.28
N GLY A 136 7.82 -10.19 3.39
CA GLY A 136 7.88 -9.62 4.73
C GLY A 136 9.18 -8.86 4.99
N HIS A 137 10.34 -9.42 4.63
CA HIS A 137 11.62 -8.73 4.74
C HIS A 137 11.70 -7.51 3.81
N ALA A 138 11.17 -7.60 2.60
CA ALA A 138 11.09 -6.50 1.64
C ALA A 138 10.28 -5.31 2.19
N LEU A 139 9.12 -5.58 2.78
CA LEU A 139 8.24 -4.58 3.40
C LEU A 139 8.92 -3.85 4.58
N ASN A 140 9.77 -4.56 5.30
CA ASN A 140 10.49 -4.03 6.47
C ASN A 140 11.85 -3.39 6.11
N GLY A 141 12.17 -3.24 4.82
CA GLY A 141 13.41 -2.60 4.37
C GLY A 141 14.67 -3.48 4.50
N TYR A 142 14.53 -4.78 4.77
CA TYR A 142 15.65 -5.71 4.94
C TYR A 142 16.00 -6.44 3.65
N ALA A 143 16.38 -5.70 2.60
CA ALA A 143 16.62 -6.28 1.26
C ALA A 143 17.70 -7.37 1.23
N LYS A 144 18.83 -7.15 1.92
CA LYS A 144 19.89 -8.17 2.03
C LYS A 144 19.41 -9.45 2.71
N ALA A 145 18.54 -9.33 3.72
CA ALA A 145 17.94 -10.49 4.36
C ALA A 145 16.99 -11.20 3.40
N ALA A 146 16.15 -10.48 2.65
CA ALA A 146 15.27 -11.06 1.64
C ALA A 146 16.06 -11.88 0.59
N ILE A 147 17.20 -11.36 0.11
CA ILE A 147 18.10 -12.08 -0.80
C ILE A 147 18.71 -13.32 -0.10
N SER A 148 19.10 -13.22 1.17
CA SER A 148 19.59 -14.37 1.93
C SER A 148 18.53 -15.47 2.08
N ILE A 149 17.27 -15.11 2.34
CA ILE A 149 16.14 -16.06 2.39
C ILE A 149 15.94 -16.73 1.02
N PHE A 150 16.07 -15.98 -0.08
CA PHE A 150 16.03 -16.57 -1.43
C PHE A 150 17.18 -17.57 -1.67
N GLN A 151 18.39 -17.29 -1.19
CA GLN A 151 19.48 -18.28 -1.28
C GLN A 151 19.22 -19.51 -0.40
N GLU A 152 18.59 -19.33 0.77
CA GLU A 152 18.15 -20.43 1.65
C GLU A 152 17.08 -21.29 0.96
N MET A 153 16.08 -20.67 0.34
CA MET A 153 15.04 -21.32 -0.46
C MET A 153 15.65 -22.20 -1.56
N LYS A 154 16.62 -21.67 -2.31
CA LYS A 154 17.34 -22.42 -3.35
C LYS A 154 18.12 -23.61 -2.79
N LYS A 155 18.80 -23.45 -1.66
CA LYS A 155 19.54 -24.54 -0.99
C LYS A 155 18.61 -25.66 -0.52
N ASN A 156 17.36 -25.33 -0.18
CA ASN A 156 16.32 -26.30 0.16
C ASN A 156 15.64 -26.92 -1.08
N GLY A 157 16.12 -26.63 -2.29
CA GLY A 157 15.59 -27.22 -3.53
C GLY A 157 14.22 -26.68 -3.94
N VAL A 158 13.77 -25.56 -3.37
CA VAL A 158 12.49 -24.94 -3.73
C VAL A 158 12.73 -23.99 -4.91
N ALA A 159 12.05 -24.25 -6.04
CA ALA A 159 12.14 -23.42 -7.23
C ALA A 159 11.40 -22.08 -7.01
N PRO A 160 12.01 -20.94 -7.36
CA PRO A 160 11.32 -19.65 -7.29
C PRO A 160 10.26 -19.49 -8.37
N ASP A 161 9.28 -18.63 -8.09
CA ASP A 161 8.22 -18.25 -9.02
C ASP A 161 8.17 -16.73 -9.25
N GLU A 162 7.18 -16.29 -10.03
CA GLU A 162 6.91 -14.87 -10.28
C GLU A 162 6.76 -14.07 -8.98
N VAL A 163 6.09 -14.63 -7.97
CA VAL A 163 5.87 -13.95 -6.69
C VAL A 163 7.18 -13.80 -5.90
N THR A 164 8.07 -14.79 -5.96
CA THR A 164 9.41 -14.70 -5.36
C THR A 164 10.17 -13.48 -5.89
N PHE A 165 10.20 -13.31 -7.22
CA PHE A 165 10.94 -12.22 -7.84
C PHE A 165 10.30 -10.85 -7.62
N ILE A 166 8.97 -10.74 -7.60
CA ILE A 166 8.29 -9.49 -7.21
C ILE A 166 8.73 -9.06 -5.80
N GLY A 167 8.76 -9.99 -4.85
CA GLY A 167 9.20 -9.73 -3.48
C GLY A 167 10.65 -9.24 -3.40
N LEU A 168 11.56 -9.89 -4.13
CA LEU A 168 12.98 -9.54 -4.19
C LEU A 168 13.22 -8.18 -4.87
N LEU A 169 12.60 -7.93 -6.02
CA LEU A 169 12.73 -6.67 -6.75
C LEU A 169 12.17 -5.49 -5.95
N SER A 170 11.04 -5.69 -5.25
CA SER A 170 10.49 -4.70 -4.33
C SER A 170 11.47 -4.38 -3.20
N ALA A 171 12.13 -5.40 -2.64
CA ALA A 171 13.14 -5.21 -1.61
C ALA A 171 14.32 -4.37 -2.12
N CYS A 172 14.86 -4.71 -3.29
CA CYS A 172 15.92 -3.95 -3.94
C CYS A 172 15.51 -2.51 -4.23
N SER A 173 14.27 -2.30 -4.71
CA SER A 173 13.72 -0.95 -4.96
C SER A 173 13.73 -0.09 -3.71
N HIS A 174 13.21 -0.61 -2.61
CA HIS A 174 13.16 0.12 -1.34
C HIS A 174 14.53 0.40 -0.75
N ALA A 175 15.51 -0.50 -0.94
CA ALA A 175 16.87 -0.35 -0.45
C ALA A 175 17.81 0.40 -1.41
N GLY A 176 17.36 0.75 -2.62
CA GLY A 176 18.20 1.37 -3.65
C GLY A 176 19.30 0.45 -4.19
N MET A 177 19.15 -0.87 -4.08
CA MET A 177 20.13 -1.87 -4.54
C MET A 177 19.95 -2.13 -6.04
N VAL A 178 20.37 -1.17 -6.88
CA VAL A 178 20.08 -1.18 -8.33
C VAL A 178 20.71 -2.36 -9.03
N ASP A 179 21.99 -2.63 -8.79
CA ASP A 179 22.72 -3.68 -9.50
C ASP A 179 22.18 -5.06 -9.14
N ASP A 180 21.96 -5.34 -7.85
CA ASP A 180 21.33 -6.58 -7.40
C ASP A 180 19.91 -6.75 -7.95
N GLY A 181 19.12 -5.67 -7.98
CA GLY A 181 17.75 -5.72 -8.52
C GLY A 181 17.71 -6.00 -10.02
N LEU A 182 18.61 -5.40 -10.80
CA LEU A 182 18.72 -5.69 -12.23
C LEU A 182 19.23 -7.10 -12.50
N GLU A 183 20.22 -7.57 -11.73
CA GLU A 183 20.71 -8.94 -11.85
C GLU A 183 19.62 -9.96 -11.54
N LEU A 184 18.84 -9.73 -10.47
CA LEU A 184 17.67 -10.56 -10.14
C LEU A 184 16.65 -10.55 -11.28
N PHE A 185 16.32 -9.37 -11.84
CA PHE A 185 15.36 -9.24 -12.94
C PHE A 185 15.79 -10.03 -14.18
N TYR A 186 17.06 -9.93 -14.60
CA TYR A 186 17.54 -10.68 -15.76
C TYR A 186 17.72 -12.18 -15.49
N SER A 187 18.08 -12.56 -14.25
CA SER A 187 18.19 -13.97 -13.86
C SER A 187 16.87 -14.71 -14.03
N MET A 188 15.72 -14.04 -13.93
CA MET A 188 14.39 -14.64 -14.08
C MET A 188 14.22 -15.43 -15.36
N SER A 189 14.70 -14.90 -16.50
CA SER A 189 14.57 -15.56 -17.81
C SER A 189 15.83 -16.30 -18.23
N ARG A 190 16.98 -15.93 -17.66
CA ARG A 190 18.28 -16.55 -17.96
C ARG A 190 18.46 -17.87 -17.21
N ASP A 191 18.13 -17.87 -15.92
CA ASP A 191 18.42 -18.97 -15.00
C ASP A 191 17.14 -19.74 -14.62
N TYR A 192 15.96 -19.15 -14.85
CA TYR A 192 14.66 -19.76 -14.57
C TYR A 192 13.75 -19.65 -15.82
N PRO A 193 12.74 -20.52 -15.96
CA PRO A 193 11.76 -20.42 -17.04
C PRO A 193 10.66 -19.39 -16.73
N ILE A 194 11.04 -18.22 -16.21
CA ILE A 194 10.08 -17.18 -15.77
C ILE A 194 10.11 -16.02 -16.74
N THR A 195 8.94 -15.71 -17.30
CA THR A 195 8.76 -14.54 -18.18
C THR A 195 8.29 -13.36 -17.34
N PRO A 196 8.98 -12.20 -17.38
CA PRO A 196 8.58 -11.04 -16.58
C PRO A 196 7.17 -10.54 -16.93
N VAL A 197 6.30 -10.48 -15.92
CA VAL A 197 4.98 -9.83 -15.98
C VAL A 197 5.05 -8.34 -15.58
N ALA A 198 3.94 -7.62 -15.72
CA ALA A 198 3.87 -6.17 -15.50
C ALA A 198 4.36 -5.73 -14.11
N GLU A 199 4.10 -6.54 -13.09
CA GLU A 199 4.50 -6.30 -11.71
C GLU A 199 6.03 -6.30 -11.55
N HIS A 200 6.76 -7.16 -12.28
CA HIS A 200 8.22 -7.15 -12.28
C HIS A 200 8.77 -5.87 -12.89
N TYR A 201 8.24 -5.47 -14.06
CA TYR A 201 8.62 -4.22 -14.70
C TYR A 201 8.31 -3.01 -13.81
N ALA A 202 7.17 -3.00 -13.13
CA ALA A 202 6.81 -1.95 -12.18
C ALA A 202 7.84 -1.83 -11.05
N CYS A 203 8.31 -2.95 -10.49
CA CYS A 203 9.34 -2.96 -9.47
C CYS A 203 10.68 -2.40 -9.98
N VAL A 204 11.10 -2.77 -11.20
CA VAL A 204 12.36 -2.27 -11.78
C VAL A 204 12.26 -0.79 -12.16
N VAL A 205 11.11 -0.33 -12.66
CA VAL A 205 10.85 1.08 -12.94
C VAL A 205 10.87 1.92 -11.66
N ASP A 206 10.27 1.42 -10.58
CA ASP A 206 10.36 2.06 -9.27
C ASP A 206 11.81 2.09 -8.76
N LEU A 207 12.56 1.00 -8.89
CA LEU A 207 13.97 0.91 -8.50
C LEU A 207 14.84 1.93 -9.25
N LEU A 208 14.77 1.95 -10.58
CA LEU A 208 15.52 2.89 -11.43
C LEU A 208 15.05 4.34 -11.19
N GLY A 209 13.75 4.52 -11.02
CA GLY A 209 13.13 5.81 -10.75
C GLY A 209 13.63 6.42 -9.46
N ARG A 210 13.62 5.67 -8.35
CA ARG A 210 14.16 6.11 -7.05
C ARG A 210 15.64 6.44 -7.13
N ALA A 211 16.41 5.67 -7.90
CA ALA A 211 17.83 5.89 -8.13
C ALA A 211 18.15 7.07 -9.08
N GLY A 212 17.13 7.75 -9.64
CA GLY A 212 17.32 8.87 -10.57
C GLY A 212 17.70 8.46 -11.99
N ARG A 213 17.70 7.16 -12.30
CA ARG A 213 18.04 6.60 -13.63
C ARG A 213 16.82 6.63 -14.56
N LEU A 214 16.15 7.79 -14.66
CA LEU A 214 14.87 7.96 -15.36
C LEU A 214 14.94 7.62 -16.86
N GLY A 215 16.07 7.91 -17.51
CA GLY A 215 16.26 7.57 -18.92
C GLY A 215 16.28 6.06 -19.17
N GLU A 216 16.86 5.29 -18.24
CA GLU A 216 16.87 3.83 -18.31
C GLU A 216 15.50 3.24 -17.95
N ALA A 217 14.83 3.81 -16.95
CA ALA A 217 13.46 3.43 -16.62
C ALA A 217 12.54 3.63 -17.83
N LEU A 218 12.62 4.78 -18.51
CA LEU A 218 11.82 5.05 -19.72
C LEU A 218 12.17 4.10 -20.88
N LYS A 219 13.45 3.78 -21.09
CA LYS A 219 13.87 2.79 -22.09
C LYS A 219 13.30 1.41 -21.79
N LEU A 220 13.30 0.99 -20.52
CA LEU A 220 12.74 -0.29 -20.09
C LEU A 220 11.24 -0.36 -20.38
N VAL A 221 10.47 0.67 -20.01
CA VAL A 221 9.02 0.72 -20.28
C VAL A 221 8.70 0.69 -21.77
N LYS A 222 9.52 1.34 -22.61
CA LYS A 222 9.32 1.34 -24.07
C LYS A 222 9.75 0.03 -24.74
N GLY A 223 10.73 -0.68 -24.17
CA GLY A 223 11.33 -1.88 -24.75
C GLY A 223 10.74 -3.20 -24.26
N MET A 224 9.82 -3.18 -23.29
CA MET A 224 9.24 -4.40 -22.75
C MET A 224 8.28 -5.09 -23.74
N PRO A 225 8.19 -6.43 -23.72
CA PRO A 225 7.39 -7.21 -24.67
C PRO A 225 5.88 -7.17 -24.38
N ILE A 226 5.49 -6.57 -23.24
CA ILE A 226 4.10 -6.47 -22.79
C ILE A 226 3.62 -5.02 -22.84
N LYS A 227 2.30 -4.81 -22.91
CA LYS A 227 1.73 -3.46 -22.85
C LYS A 227 1.84 -2.90 -21.43
N ALA A 228 2.37 -1.68 -21.30
CA ALA A 228 2.42 -0.97 -20.04
C ALA A 228 1.01 -0.75 -19.47
N ASN A 229 0.85 -0.92 -18.15
CA ASN A 229 -0.36 -0.53 -17.44
C ASN A 229 -0.18 0.85 -16.77
N ALA A 230 -1.27 1.38 -16.20
CA ALA A 230 -1.25 2.67 -15.51
C ALA A 230 -0.29 2.68 -14.30
N GLY A 231 -0.13 1.54 -13.61
CA GLY A 231 0.79 1.42 -12.47
C GLY A 231 2.24 1.72 -12.83
N ILE A 232 2.75 1.15 -13.93
CA ILE A 232 4.13 1.36 -14.40
C ILE A 232 4.38 2.84 -14.75
N TRP A 233 3.47 3.46 -15.49
CA TRP A 233 3.59 4.88 -15.84
C TRP A 233 3.42 5.80 -14.63
N GLY A 234 2.57 5.43 -13.68
CA GLY A 234 2.39 6.12 -12.41
C GLY A 234 3.66 6.14 -11.57
N SER A 235 4.34 4.99 -11.44
CA SER A 235 5.64 4.89 -10.77
C SER A 235 6.69 5.78 -11.44
N LEU A 236 6.76 5.77 -12.78
CA LEU A 236 7.70 6.61 -13.52
C LEU A 236 7.41 8.11 -13.32
N LEU A 237 6.15 8.53 -13.42
CA LEU A 237 5.75 9.92 -13.20
C LEU A 237 6.06 10.39 -11.77
N GLY A 238 5.82 9.52 -10.79
CA GLY A 238 6.18 9.78 -9.39
C GLY A 238 7.68 10.00 -9.20
N ALA A 239 8.51 9.18 -9.85
CA ALA A 239 9.97 9.32 -9.84
C ALA A 239 10.44 10.61 -10.53
N CYS A 240 9.79 11.03 -11.62
CA CYS A 240 10.10 12.31 -12.28
C CYS A 240 9.89 13.51 -11.37
N ARG A 241 8.89 13.48 -10.48
CA ARG A 241 8.73 14.52 -9.44
C ARG A 241 9.92 14.54 -8.49
N MET A 242 10.34 13.37 -8.00
CA MET A 242 11.46 13.28 -7.04
C MET A 242 12.76 13.85 -7.60
N HIS A 243 13.00 13.63 -8.90
CA HIS A 243 14.25 14.03 -9.58
C HIS A 243 14.10 15.24 -10.50
N LYS A 244 12.97 15.97 -10.41
CA LYS A 244 12.71 17.21 -11.16
C LYS A 244 12.96 17.10 -12.67
N ASN A 245 12.44 16.05 -13.30
CA ASN A 245 12.64 15.80 -14.72
C ASN A 245 11.31 15.97 -15.50
N PRO A 246 11.00 17.16 -16.02
CA PRO A 246 9.75 17.43 -16.72
C PRO A 246 9.66 16.70 -18.08
N GLU A 247 10.78 16.36 -18.71
CA GLU A 247 10.79 15.72 -20.03
C GLU A 247 10.22 14.31 -19.97
N VAL A 248 10.70 13.48 -19.04
CA VAL A 248 10.15 12.12 -18.84
C VAL A 248 8.75 12.19 -18.22
N ALA A 249 8.48 13.19 -17.37
CA ALA A 249 7.15 13.38 -16.77
C ALA A 249 6.06 13.58 -17.82
N ASN A 250 6.31 14.39 -18.85
CA ASN A 250 5.36 14.61 -19.94
C ASN A 250 5.00 13.30 -20.64
N VAL A 251 6.01 12.50 -21.02
CA VAL A 251 5.80 11.20 -21.68
C VAL A 251 4.97 10.25 -20.81
N ALA A 252 5.30 10.17 -19.52
CA ALA A 252 4.58 9.30 -18.59
C ALA A 252 3.13 9.75 -18.37
N ALA A 253 2.90 11.06 -18.21
CA ALA A 253 1.58 11.63 -17.99
C ALA A 253 0.67 11.51 -19.22
N GLU A 254 1.20 11.75 -20.43
CA GLU A 254 0.45 11.53 -21.67
C GLU A 254 -0.08 10.10 -21.76
N LYS A 255 0.76 9.11 -21.41
CA LYS A 255 0.32 7.71 -21.35
C LYS A 255 -0.71 7.45 -20.28
N LEU A 256 -0.56 8.01 -19.08
CA LEU A 256 -1.60 7.91 -18.05
C LEU A 256 -2.93 8.53 -18.48
N PHE A 257 -2.90 9.61 -19.25
CA PHE A 257 -4.11 10.26 -19.77
C PHE A 257 -4.82 9.45 -20.85
N GLU A 258 -4.13 8.53 -21.54
CA GLU A 258 -4.72 7.54 -22.45
C GLU A 258 -5.45 6.42 -21.67
N PHE A 259 -4.89 5.96 -20.55
CA PHE A 259 -5.46 4.87 -19.74
C PHE A 259 -6.55 5.35 -18.77
N GLU A 260 -6.33 6.50 -18.14
CA GLU A 260 -7.08 6.99 -17.00
C GLU A 260 -7.40 8.49 -17.16
N PRO A 261 -8.21 8.86 -18.17
CA PRO A 261 -8.46 10.26 -18.52
C PRO A 261 -9.18 11.06 -17.43
N HIS A 262 -9.82 10.39 -16.47
CA HIS A 262 -10.57 11.02 -15.38
C HIS A 262 -9.85 10.97 -14.02
N THR A 263 -8.62 10.46 -13.96
CA THR A 263 -7.85 10.38 -12.72
C THR A 263 -7.17 11.71 -12.42
N THR A 264 -7.81 12.52 -11.57
CA THR A 264 -7.34 13.86 -11.17
C THR A 264 -5.89 13.89 -10.67
N SER A 265 -5.44 12.86 -9.94
CA SER A 265 -4.10 12.82 -9.35
C SER A 265 -2.98 12.89 -10.40
N ASN A 266 -3.19 12.32 -11.59
CA ASN A 266 -2.19 12.30 -12.67
C ASN A 266 -1.96 13.72 -13.21
N TYR A 267 -3.03 14.49 -13.41
CA TYR A 267 -2.95 15.89 -13.83
C TYR A 267 -2.31 16.78 -12.77
N VAL A 268 -2.74 16.62 -11.51
CA VAL A 268 -2.19 17.41 -10.40
C VAL A 268 -0.70 17.13 -10.23
N LEU A 269 -0.27 15.87 -10.35
CA LEU A 269 1.13 15.50 -10.25
C LEU A 269 1.97 16.14 -11.37
N LEU A 270 1.53 16.06 -12.62
CA LEU A 270 2.21 16.71 -13.74
C LEU A 270 2.27 18.24 -13.58
N SER A 271 1.16 18.86 -13.16
CA SER A 271 1.09 20.30 -12.90
C SER A 271 2.07 20.72 -11.80
N ASN A 272 2.23 19.93 -10.74
CA ASN A 272 3.19 20.23 -9.67
C ASN A 272 4.63 20.11 -10.17
N ILE A 273 4.95 19.10 -10.98
CA ILE A 273 6.28 18.94 -11.59
C ILE A 273 6.64 20.17 -12.43
N HIS A 274 5.72 20.65 -13.26
CA HIS A 274 5.94 21.87 -14.06
C HIS A 274 6.06 23.14 -13.23
N ALA A 275 5.27 23.27 -12.15
CA ALA A 275 5.37 24.40 -11.24
C ALA A 275 6.74 24.43 -10.53
N GLU A 276 7.24 23.28 -10.07
CA GLU A 276 8.57 23.15 -9.47
C GLU A 276 9.70 23.45 -10.47
N ALA A 277 9.49 23.15 -11.75
CA ALA A 277 10.40 23.50 -12.84
C ALA A 277 10.27 24.96 -13.33
N GLY A 278 9.39 25.78 -12.72
CA GLY A 278 9.14 27.17 -13.14
C GLY A 278 8.41 27.33 -14.48
N SER A 279 7.89 26.24 -15.04
CA SER A 279 7.24 26.19 -16.36
C SER A 279 5.74 26.49 -16.25
N TRP A 280 5.39 27.73 -15.86
CA TRP A 280 4.01 28.15 -15.61
C TRP A 280 3.09 28.07 -16.84
N GLY A 281 3.64 28.14 -18.05
CA GLY A 281 2.89 27.90 -19.29
C GLY A 281 2.34 26.48 -19.37
N GLU A 282 3.14 25.48 -19.00
CA GLU A 282 2.69 24.07 -18.95
C GLU A 282 1.70 23.84 -17.80
N VAL A 283 1.88 24.51 -16.66
CA VAL A 283 0.91 24.47 -15.55
C VAL A 283 -0.47 24.91 -16.02
N GLU A 284 -0.55 26.01 -16.76
CA GLU A 284 -1.82 26.49 -17.30
C GLU A 284 -2.39 25.55 -18.35
N ARG A 285 -1.56 24.98 -19.24
CA ARG A 285 -2.00 23.96 -20.20
C ARG A 285 -2.62 22.74 -19.52
N VAL A 286 -2.00 22.23 -18.46
CA VAL A 286 -2.54 21.09 -17.69
C VAL A 286 -3.89 21.46 -17.07
N ARG A 287 -4.05 22.68 -16.53
CA ARG A 287 -5.33 23.16 -15.98
C ARG A 287 -6.43 23.29 -17.03
N VAL A 288 -6.10 23.77 -18.22
CA VAL A 288 -7.04 23.84 -19.35
C VAL A 288 -7.47 22.42 -19.75
N LEU A 289 -6.52 21.51 -19.92
CA LEU A 289 -6.79 20.10 -20.26
C LEU A 289 -7.69 19.41 -19.21
N MET A 290 -7.47 19.70 -17.92
CA MET A 290 -8.34 19.22 -16.85
C MET A 290 -9.78 19.69 -17.02
N LYS A 291 -9.99 20.99 -17.32
CA LYS A 291 -11.34 21.54 -17.56
C LYS A 291 -12.01 20.93 -18.77
N GLU A 292 -11.28 20.78 -19.89
CA GLU A 292 -11.79 20.17 -21.13
C GLU A 292 -12.25 18.73 -20.92
N ARG A 293 -11.59 17.98 -20.03
CA ARG A 293 -11.90 16.58 -19.72
C ARG A 293 -12.88 16.42 -18.55
N GLY A 294 -13.41 17.50 -18.01
CA GLY A 294 -14.31 17.48 -16.85
C GLY A 294 -13.67 16.93 -15.58
N VAL A 295 -12.35 17.11 -15.43
CA VAL A 295 -11.57 16.64 -14.29
C VAL A 295 -11.29 17.82 -13.37
N TRP A 296 -11.75 17.74 -12.13
CA TRP A 296 -11.56 18.80 -11.13
C TRP A 296 -10.67 18.32 -10.01
N LYS A 297 -9.81 19.22 -9.52
CA LYS A 297 -9.12 19.04 -8.25
C LYS A 297 -10.16 19.11 -7.14
N GLN A 298 -10.36 18.01 -6.41
CA GLN A 298 -11.21 18.02 -5.23
C GLN A 298 -10.57 18.97 -4.18
N PRO A 299 -11.35 19.90 -3.62
CA PRO A 299 -10.89 20.76 -2.55
C PRO A 299 -10.37 19.92 -1.37
N ALA A 300 -9.33 20.38 -0.69
CA ALA A 300 -8.85 19.69 0.50
C ALA A 300 -9.95 19.74 1.57
N ARG A 301 -10.26 18.59 2.19
CA ARG A 301 -11.23 18.49 3.29
C ARG A 301 -10.55 17.97 4.55
N SER A 302 -10.75 18.66 5.66
CA SER A 302 -10.42 18.18 7.00
C SER A 302 -11.68 18.07 7.82
N TRP A 303 -11.64 17.31 8.92
CA TRP A 303 -12.75 17.29 9.88
C TRP A 303 -12.22 17.26 11.31
N ILE A 304 -13.01 17.79 12.22
CA ILE A 304 -12.77 17.74 13.66
C ILE A 304 -14.05 17.33 14.37
N GLU A 305 -13.91 16.59 15.45
CA GLU A 305 -15.03 16.27 16.33
C GLU A 305 -15.03 17.21 17.53
N ILE A 306 -16.09 18.01 17.69
CA ILE A 306 -16.28 18.88 18.85
C ILE A 306 -17.60 18.48 19.50
N LYS A 307 -17.55 18.06 20.77
CA LYS A 307 -18.74 17.72 21.57
C LYS A 307 -19.68 16.72 20.86
N ASN A 308 -19.14 15.63 20.32
CA ASN A 308 -19.86 14.60 19.54
C ASN A 308 -20.46 15.09 18.19
N GLU A 309 -20.09 16.27 17.69
CA GLU A 309 -20.41 16.68 16.32
C GLU A 309 -19.14 16.63 15.44
N VAL A 310 -19.19 15.85 14.36
CA VAL A 310 -18.16 15.87 13.32
C VAL A 310 -18.42 17.06 12.41
N ARG A 311 -17.48 17.99 12.34
CA ARG A 311 -17.51 19.16 11.45
C ARG A 311 -16.44 19.02 10.39
N SER A 312 -16.81 19.21 9.13
CA SER A 312 -15.89 19.16 8.00
C SER A 312 -15.60 20.55 7.46
N PHE A 313 -14.34 20.86 7.19
CA PHE A 313 -13.91 22.10 6.54
C PHE A 313 -13.38 21.77 5.15
N SER A 314 -13.85 22.48 4.12
CA SER A 314 -13.26 22.41 2.78
C SER A 314 -12.41 23.66 2.53
N SER A 315 -11.28 23.53 1.83
CA SER A 315 -10.43 24.68 1.44
C SER A 315 -11.16 25.77 0.64
N ASP A 316 -12.28 25.39 0.03
CA ASP A 316 -13.06 26.21 -0.89
C ASP A 316 -14.44 26.54 -0.28
N ASP A 317 -14.69 26.14 0.97
CA ASP A 317 -15.97 26.35 1.64
C ASP A 317 -16.03 27.75 2.24
N SER A 318 -16.86 28.60 1.63
CA SER A 318 -17.21 29.92 2.16
C SER A 318 -18.56 29.91 2.90
N THR A 319 -19.21 28.75 3.03
CA THR A 319 -20.57 28.63 3.57
C THR A 319 -20.62 28.34 5.07
N GLU A 320 -19.48 28.12 5.71
CA GLU A 320 -19.40 27.94 7.17
C GLU A 320 -19.75 29.27 7.89
N PRO A 321 -20.68 29.30 8.86
CA PRO A 321 -21.12 30.52 9.53
C PRO A 321 -20.00 31.33 10.23
N ARG A 322 -18.85 30.70 10.49
CA ARG A 322 -17.66 31.33 11.10
C ARG A 322 -16.45 31.35 10.17
N ALA A 323 -16.62 31.10 8.86
CA ALA A 323 -15.53 31.12 7.89
C ALA A 323 -14.71 32.42 7.98
N ALA A 324 -15.38 33.56 8.13
CA ALA A 324 -14.74 34.86 8.29
C ALA A 324 -13.81 34.94 9.52
N GLU A 325 -14.23 34.39 10.66
CA GLU A 325 -13.41 34.36 11.89
C GLU A 325 -12.20 33.43 11.71
N VAL A 326 -12.40 32.25 11.12
CA VAL A 326 -11.32 31.30 10.85
C VAL A 326 -10.29 31.89 9.88
N PHE A 327 -10.72 32.52 8.80
CA PHE A 327 -9.83 33.20 7.84
C PHE A 327 -9.11 34.40 8.47
N MET A 328 -9.75 35.13 9.38
CA MET A 328 -9.12 36.22 10.12
C MET A 328 -7.99 35.70 11.02
N VAL A 329 -8.24 34.63 11.80
CA VAL A 329 -7.23 33.99 12.64
C VAL A 329 -6.08 33.43 11.79
N LEU A 330 -6.38 32.74 10.68
CA LEU A 330 -5.37 32.26 9.73
C LEU A 330 -4.50 33.39 9.15
N ARG A 331 -5.08 34.55 8.84
CA ARG A 331 -4.32 35.73 8.38
C ARG A 331 -3.38 36.25 9.46
N VAL A 332 -3.84 36.33 10.71
CA VAL A 332 -3.01 36.74 11.85
C VAL A 332 -1.85 35.76 12.05
N LEU A 333 -2.13 34.45 12.06
CA LEU A 333 -1.11 33.42 12.21
C LEU A 333 -0.09 33.45 11.06
N ASN A 334 -0.54 33.62 9.80
CA ASN A 334 0.36 33.76 8.65
C ASN A 334 1.25 35.00 8.75
N ALA A 335 0.71 36.14 9.22
CA ALA A 335 1.51 37.35 9.44
C ALA A 335 2.56 37.14 10.54
N GLN A 336 2.21 36.46 11.63
CA GLN A 336 3.14 36.11 12.70
C GLN A 336 4.24 35.16 12.21
N MET A 337 3.88 34.11 11.46
CA MET A 337 4.86 33.16 10.88
C MET A 337 5.83 33.85 9.91
N ARG A 338 5.36 34.79 9.10
CA ARG A 338 6.23 35.59 8.21
C ARG A 338 7.18 36.50 8.98
N ASN A 339 6.72 37.14 10.04
CA ASN A 339 7.58 37.98 10.89
C ASN A 339 8.67 37.15 11.60
N ILE A 340 8.35 35.93 12.04
CA ILE A 340 9.33 35.03 12.66
C ILE A 340 10.35 34.52 11.62
N GLY A 341 9.92 34.20 10.40
CA GLY A 341 10.81 33.77 9.31
C GLY A 341 11.74 34.86 8.80
N HIS A 342 11.33 36.13 8.86
CA HIS A 342 12.21 37.27 8.54
C HIS A 342 13.24 37.58 9.64
N MET A 343 12.99 37.21 10.89
CA MET A 343 13.94 37.42 11.99
C MET A 343 15.12 36.43 11.96
N SER A 344 14.99 35.27 11.31
CA SER A 344 16.07 34.27 11.20
C SER A 344 17.13 34.59 10.14
N ASP A 345 16.83 35.42 9.13
CA ASP A 345 17.82 35.86 8.14
C ASP A 345 18.59 37.12 8.57
N SER A 346 18.14 37.82 9.61
CA SER A 346 18.76 39.06 10.10
C SER A 346 19.68 38.87 11.31
N SER A 347 19.87 37.66 11.85
CA SER A 347 20.64 37.43 13.09
C SER A 347 21.98 36.70 12.90
N LEU A 348 22.52 36.63 11.67
CA LEU A 348 23.86 36.07 11.40
C LEU A 348 24.89 37.11 10.92
N LEU A 349 24.56 38.40 10.99
CA LEU A 349 25.48 39.50 10.70
C LEU A 349 25.38 40.53 11.83
N ASP A 350 25.93 40.19 12.99
CA ASP A 350 26.59 41.12 13.93
C ASP A 350 26.85 40.41 15.26
N CYS A 351 28.07 39.90 15.41
CA CYS A 351 28.83 39.84 16.65
C CYS A 351 30.25 39.38 16.27
N GLY A 352 31.19 40.32 16.35
CA GLY A 352 32.64 40.05 16.29
C GLY A 352 33.18 39.49 17.59
#